data_AF-A0A7Y2F768-F1
#
_entry.id   AF-A0A7Y2F768-F1
#
_cell.length_a   1.000
_cell.length_b   1.000
_cell.length_c   1.000
_cell.angle_alpha   90.00
_cell.angle_beta   90.00
_cell.angle_gamma   90.00
#
_symmetry.space_group_name_H-M   'P 1'
#
loop_
_entity.id
_entity.type
_entity.pdbx_description
1 polymer ?
#
loop_
_entity_poly.entity_id
_entity_poly.type
_entity_poly.pdbx_seq_one_letter_code
_entity_poly.pdbx_strand_id
1 'polypeptide(L)'
;MGSSLANPDRPLHHDPPAPCVTPPAPCVTPPARCVTPPTRCVPKTFRALAAFFAIGPLVLLGVASGLSPNQDGLGTHQQLGLPPCSMRVIVGIRCPACGMTTSWAHFVRGQWTSSLRANPGGFLLALYCIPFVVASAWSAKYGRVPHLTIQRVMVITLLAIAVVAIIDWFFRVGSGKLLALIGA
;
A
#
# COMPACT_ATOMS: atom_id res chain seq x y z
N MET A 1 47.07 -71.36 5.23
CA MET A 1 47.19 -70.44 4.09
C MET A 1 45.84 -70.36 3.40
N GLY A 2 45.20 -69.19 3.42
CA GLY A 2 43.86 -68.97 2.87
C GLY A 2 43.52 -67.50 2.97
N SER A 3 44.21 -66.67 2.19
CA SER A 3 43.96 -65.24 2.07
C SER A 3 42.63 -65.02 1.36
N SER A 4 41.62 -64.57 2.11
CA SER A 4 40.34 -64.10 1.58
C SER A 4 40.61 -62.85 0.73
N LEU A 5 40.55 -63.00 -0.59
CA LEU A 5 40.66 -61.89 -1.54
C LEU A 5 39.39 -61.05 -1.44
N ALA A 6 39.53 -59.82 -0.97
CA ALA A 6 38.45 -58.83 -0.97
C ALA A 6 38.03 -58.55 -2.42
N ASN A 7 36.73 -58.69 -2.69
CA ASN A 7 36.11 -58.44 -3.99
C ASN A 7 36.09 -56.92 -4.28
N PRO A 8 36.77 -56.43 -5.33
CA PRO A 8 36.82 -55.01 -5.67
C PRO A 8 35.53 -54.47 -6.32
N ASP A 9 34.59 -55.33 -6.70
CA ASP A 9 33.40 -54.96 -7.47
C ASP A 9 32.12 -54.86 -6.63
N ARG A 10 32.22 -54.63 -5.31
CA ARG A 10 31.03 -54.34 -4.50
C ARG A 10 30.51 -52.94 -4.87
N PRO A 11 29.34 -52.80 -5.52
CA PRO A 11 28.78 -51.48 -5.77
C PRO A 11 28.61 -50.77 -4.43
N LEU A 12 29.20 -49.58 -4.30
CA LEU A 12 28.94 -48.69 -3.19
C LEU A 12 27.44 -48.42 -3.19
N HIS A 13 26.72 -49.03 -2.24
CA HIS A 13 25.40 -48.59 -1.87
C HIS A 13 25.56 -47.14 -1.38
N HIS A 14 25.34 -46.18 -2.28
CA HIS A 14 25.11 -44.81 -1.88
C HIS A 14 23.76 -44.80 -1.19
N ASP A 15 23.77 -44.90 0.14
CA ASP A 15 22.62 -44.51 0.94
C ASP A 15 22.22 -43.10 0.47
N PRO A 16 20.95 -42.87 0.05
CA PRO A 16 20.51 -41.54 -0.28
C PRO A 16 20.76 -40.64 0.94
N PRO A 17 21.22 -39.39 0.74
CA PRO A 17 21.46 -38.48 1.86
C PRO A 17 20.17 -38.39 2.70
N ALA A 18 20.32 -38.58 4.02
CA ALA A 18 19.21 -38.65 4.97
C ALA A 18 18.10 -37.64 4.63
N PRO A 19 16.81 -38.04 4.63
CA PRO A 19 15.72 -37.12 4.34
C PRO A 19 15.82 -35.95 5.30
N CYS A 20 15.76 -34.73 4.76
CA CYS A 20 15.98 -33.49 5.48
C CYS A 20 15.14 -33.47 6.77
N VAL A 21 15.79 -33.62 7.93
CA VAL A 21 15.11 -33.51 9.22
C VAL A 21 14.75 -32.04 9.42
N THR A 22 13.47 -31.71 9.30
CA THR A 22 12.95 -30.38 9.60
C THR A 22 12.93 -30.16 11.11
N PRO A 23 13.56 -29.10 11.66
CA PRO A 23 13.37 -28.76 13.06
C PRO A 23 11.93 -28.25 13.28
N PRO A 24 11.31 -28.55 14.44
CA PRO A 24 9.97 -28.08 14.75
C PRO A 24 10.01 -26.61 15.24
N ALA A 25 10.05 -25.64 14.32
CA ALA A 25 9.74 -24.22 14.58
C ALA A 25 9.67 -23.41 13.28
N PRO A 26 8.92 -22.29 13.19
CA PRO A 26 8.35 -21.82 11.92
C PRO A 26 9.32 -21.15 10.94
N CYS A 27 10.58 -20.91 11.30
CA CYS A 27 11.48 -20.05 10.51
C CYS A 27 12.97 -20.38 10.75
N VAL A 28 13.48 -21.50 10.22
CA VAL A 28 14.93 -21.68 10.07
C VAL A 28 15.21 -21.84 8.57
N THR A 29 16.12 -21.01 8.03
CA THR A 29 16.62 -21.15 6.66
C THR A 29 17.20 -22.55 6.46
N PRO A 30 16.78 -23.30 5.42
CA PRO A 30 17.31 -24.64 5.22
C PRO A 30 18.82 -24.58 4.89
N PRO A 31 19.61 -25.61 5.26
CA PRO A 31 21.01 -25.69 4.89
C PRO A 31 21.17 -25.67 3.37
N ALA A 32 22.31 -25.14 2.89
CA ALA A 32 22.60 -24.80 1.49
C ALA A 32 22.46 -25.94 0.45
N ARG A 33 22.17 -27.17 0.87
CA ARG A 33 21.99 -28.36 0.02
C ARG A 33 20.51 -28.74 -0.24
N CYS A 34 19.54 -28.06 0.37
CA CYS A 34 18.12 -28.32 0.14
C CYS A 34 17.60 -27.49 -1.05
N VAL A 35 17.48 -28.13 -2.23
CA VAL A 35 16.83 -27.55 -3.40
C VAL A 35 15.31 -27.68 -3.27
N THR A 36 14.73 -26.71 -2.57
CA THR A 36 13.50 -25.97 -2.90
C THR A 36 13.24 -25.07 -1.69
N PRO A 37 13.28 -23.73 -1.85
CA PRO A 37 13.07 -22.86 -0.71
C PRO A 37 11.65 -23.13 -0.15
N PRO A 38 11.48 -23.37 1.17
CA PRO A 38 10.16 -23.22 1.75
C PRO A 38 9.68 -21.82 1.36
N THR A 39 8.47 -21.73 0.81
CA THR A 39 7.81 -20.47 0.45
C THR A 39 8.10 -19.44 1.56
N ARG A 40 8.93 -18.45 1.21
CA ARG A 40 9.73 -17.61 2.13
C ARG A 40 9.05 -17.37 3.47
N CYS A 41 9.62 -17.88 4.55
CA CYS A 41 9.28 -17.43 5.90
C CYS A 41 9.63 -15.93 5.99
N VAL A 42 8.63 -15.05 5.89
CA VAL A 42 8.84 -13.61 6.06
C VAL A 42 9.11 -13.29 7.53
N PRO A 43 10.01 -12.34 7.83
CA PRO A 43 10.33 -11.98 9.20
C PRO A 43 9.11 -11.38 9.93
N LYS A 44 9.07 -11.49 11.26
CA LYS A 44 7.99 -10.89 12.07
C LYS A 44 7.85 -9.38 11.83
N THR A 45 8.96 -8.71 11.55
CA THR A 45 9.01 -7.29 11.16
C THR A 45 8.20 -7.00 9.89
N PHE A 46 8.26 -7.89 8.88
CA PHE A 46 7.45 -7.74 7.67
C PHE A 46 5.95 -7.81 7.99
N ARG A 47 5.55 -8.75 8.86
CA ARG A 47 4.15 -8.88 9.28
C ARG A 47 3.66 -7.66 10.05
N ALA A 48 4.51 -7.12 10.93
CA ALA A 48 4.21 -5.89 11.66
C ALA A 48 4.09 -4.68 10.72
N LEU A 49 4.98 -4.54 9.75
CA LEU A 49 4.90 -3.49 8.73
C LEU A 49 3.63 -3.62 7.87
N ALA A 50 3.31 -4.82 7.41
CA ALA A 50 2.09 -5.07 6.65
C ALA A 50 0.82 -4.74 7.46
N ALA A 51 0.82 -5.05 8.76
CA ALA A 51 -0.27 -4.67 9.66
C ALA A 51 -0.36 -3.14 9.81
N PHE A 52 0.76 -2.45 10.00
CA PHE A 52 0.81 -0.99 10.06
C PHE A 52 0.23 -0.35 8.80
N PHE A 53 0.64 -0.83 7.61
CA PHE A 53 0.11 -0.34 6.33
C PHE A 53 -1.38 -0.67 6.10
N ALA A 54 -1.91 -1.74 6.70
CA ALA A 54 -3.34 -2.02 6.70
C ALA A 54 -4.12 -1.10 7.65
N ILE A 55 -3.58 -0.84 8.85
CA ILE A 55 -4.24 -0.04 9.89
C ILE A 55 -4.29 1.44 9.50
N GLY A 56 -3.22 2.00 8.93
CA GLY A 56 -3.14 3.43 8.60
C GLY A 56 -4.34 3.95 7.78
N PRO A 57 -4.65 3.37 6.61
CA PRO A 57 -5.81 3.79 5.82
C PRO A 57 -7.15 3.56 6.51
N LEU A 58 -7.30 2.49 7.31
CA LEU A 58 -8.51 2.25 8.10
C LEU A 58 -8.73 3.36 9.14
N VAL A 59 -7.66 3.78 9.82
CA VAL A 59 -7.71 4.92 10.75
C VAL A 59 -8.09 6.20 10.02
N LEU A 60 -7.50 6.48 8.86
CA LEU A 60 -7.83 7.67 8.07
C LEU A 60 -9.30 7.68 7.61
N LEU A 61 -9.83 6.54 7.16
CA LEU A 61 -11.25 6.40 6.80
C LEU A 61 -12.17 6.54 8.02
N GLY A 62 -11.76 5.99 9.17
CA GLY A 62 -12.48 6.13 10.44
C GLY A 62 -12.47 7.58 10.97
N VAL A 63 -11.37 8.31 10.81
CA VAL A 63 -11.32 9.74 11.12
C VAL A 63 -12.24 10.50 10.17
N ALA A 64 -12.19 10.22 8.87
CA ALA A 64 -13.04 10.87 7.88
C ALA A 64 -14.54 10.66 8.12
N SER A 65 -14.95 9.52 8.68
CA SER A 65 -16.36 9.26 9.02
C SER A 65 -16.83 10.13 10.19
N GLY A 66 -15.94 10.49 11.12
CA GLY A 66 -16.22 11.43 12.22
C GLY A 66 -16.23 12.91 11.82
N LEU A 67 -15.71 13.27 10.64
CA LEU A 67 -15.61 14.66 10.18
C LEU A 67 -16.81 15.08 9.34
N SER A 68 -17.35 16.29 9.56
CA SER A 68 -18.42 16.84 8.74
C SER A 68 -17.84 17.46 7.45
N PRO A 69 -18.19 16.96 6.25
CA PRO A 69 -17.65 17.52 5.01
C PRO A 69 -18.14 18.96 4.83
N ASN A 70 -17.22 19.87 4.47
CA ASN A 70 -17.57 21.26 4.17
C ASN A 70 -18.13 21.37 2.75
N GLN A 71 -19.24 22.09 2.59
CA GLN A 71 -19.90 22.31 1.30
C GLN A 71 -19.03 23.04 0.27
N ASP A 72 -18.07 23.86 0.74
CA ASP A 72 -17.10 24.55 -0.12
C ASP A 72 -16.04 23.61 -0.73
N GLY A 73 -16.05 22.33 -0.33
CA GLY A 73 -15.09 21.32 -0.77
C GLY A 73 -13.70 21.47 -0.11
N LEU A 74 -13.56 22.30 0.92
CA LEU A 74 -12.27 22.63 1.55
C LEU A 74 -12.36 22.75 3.08
N GLY A 75 -11.22 22.65 3.75
CA GLY A 75 -11.10 23.07 5.15
C GLY A 75 -11.65 22.08 6.19
N THR A 76 -12.18 20.93 5.78
CA THR A 76 -12.62 19.88 6.72
C THR A 76 -11.49 19.42 7.65
N HIS A 77 -10.23 19.54 7.23
CA HIS A 77 -9.07 19.23 8.08
C HIS A 77 -8.93 20.16 9.29
N GLN A 78 -9.53 21.37 9.26
CA GLN A 78 -9.48 22.31 10.39
C GLN A 78 -10.30 21.84 11.60
N GLN A 79 -11.26 20.94 11.39
CA GLN A 79 -11.98 20.27 12.49
C GLN A 79 -11.06 19.38 13.33
N LEU A 80 -9.87 19.01 12.79
CA LEU A 80 -8.82 18.31 13.52
C LEU A 80 -7.89 19.26 14.29
N GLY A 81 -8.20 20.56 14.36
CA GLY A 81 -7.35 21.59 14.96
C GLY A 81 -6.15 22.01 14.08
N LEU A 82 -6.13 21.58 12.81
CA LEU A 82 -5.06 21.91 11.88
C LEU A 82 -5.25 23.32 11.27
N PRO A 83 -4.16 24.06 11.02
CA PRO A 83 -4.24 25.41 10.44
C PRO A 83 -4.75 25.39 8.99
N PRO A 84 -5.25 26.52 8.46
CA PRO A 84 -5.58 26.64 7.04
C PRO A 84 -4.34 26.38 6.15
N CYS A 85 -4.56 25.93 4.92
CA CYS A 85 -3.46 25.65 3.99
C CYS A 85 -2.70 26.96 3.65
N SER A 86 -1.41 27.03 3.99
CA SER A 86 -0.58 28.22 3.76
C SER A 86 -0.53 28.65 2.31
N MET A 87 -0.50 27.71 1.34
CA MET A 87 -0.52 28.05 -0.09
C MET A 87 -1.80 28.80 -0.49
N ARG A 88 -2.95 28.42 0.10
CA ARG A 88 -4.22 29.12 -0.14
C ARG A 88 -4.23 30.49 0.52
N VAL A 89 -3.69 30.62 1.72
CA VAL A 89 -3.70 31.88 2.48
C VAL A 89 -2.71 32.90 1.91
N ILE A 90 -1.51 32.46 1.56
CA ILE A 90 -0.40 33.34 1.15
C ILE A 90 -0.44 33.60 -0.36
N VAL A 91 -0.64 32.55 -1.17
CA VAL A 91 -0.53 32.62 -2.64
C VAL A 91 -1.91 32.74 -3.30
N GLY A 92 -3.00 32.53 -2.54
CA GLY A 92 -4.36 32.55 -3.08
C GLY A 92 -4.74 31.33 -3.93
N ILE A 93 -3.86 30.33 -4.04
CA ILE A 93 -4.10 29.12 -4.86
C ILE A 93 -4.27 27.87 -3.98
N ARG A 94 -5.10 26.93 -4.44
CA ARG A 94 -5.23 25.61 -3.82
C ARG A 94 -3.98 24.79 -4.14
N CYS A 95 -3.41 24.07 -3.17
CA CYS A 95 -2.38 23.05 -3.44
C CYS A 95 -3.04 21.76 -3.97
N PRO A 96 -2.29 20.80 -4.53
CA PRO A 96 -2.86 19.55 -5.05
C PRO A 96 -3.64 18.73 -4.01
N ALA A 97 -3.28 18.87 -2.73
CA ALA A 97 -3.94 18.18 -1.61
C ALA A 97 -5.11 18.99 -0.99
N CYS A 98 -5.34 20.24 -1.39
CA CYS A 98 -6.47 21.02 -0.88
C CYS A 98 -7.78 20.29 -1.17
N GLY A 99 -8.62 20.12 -0.14
CA GLY A 99 -9.90 19.43 -0.25
C GLY A 99 -9.82 17.91 -0.11
N MET A 100 -8.64 17.32 0.08
CA MET A 100 -8.49 15.86 0.23
C MET A 100 -9.28 15.31 1.43
N THR A 101 -9.15 15.92 2.61
CA THR A 101 -9.91 15.49 3.81
C THR A 101 -11.42 15.65 3.60
N THR A 102 -11.85 16.72 2.94
CA THR A 102 -13.26 16.95 2.59
C THR A 102 -13.76 15.88 1.61
N SER A 103 -12.95 15.55 0.61
CA SER A 103 -13.21 14.47 -0.34
C SER A 103 -13.37 13.13 0.36
N TRP A 104 -12.50 12.80 1.32
CA TRP A 104 -12.60 11.56 2.10
C TRP A 104 -13.84 11.52 2.98
N ALA A 105 -14.20 12.64 3.63
CA ALA A 105 -15.41 12.75 4.43
C ALA A 105 -16.69 12.56 3.58
N HIS A 106 -16.71 13.04 2.33
CA HIS A 106 -17.79 12.72 1.39
C HIS A 106 -17.75 11.26 0.92
N PHE A 107 -16.57 10.71 0.65
CA PHE A 107 -16.38 9.35 0.14
C PHE A 107 -16.99 8.30 1.08
N VAL A 108 -16.64 8.36 2.37
CA VAL A 108 -17.14 7.43 3.40
C VAL A 108 -18.65 7.53 3.63
N ARG A 109 -19.28 8.63 3.20
CA ARG A 109 -20.74 8.85 3.25
C ARG A 109 -21.47 8.45 1.98
N GLY A 110 -20.78 7.89 0.98
CA GLY A 110 -21.39 7.56 -0.31
C GLY A 110 -21.64 8.77 -1.22
N GLN A 111 -21.19 9.97 -0.83
CA GLN A 111 -21.41 11.21 -1.59
C GLN A 111 -20.33 11.40 -2.66
N TRP A 112 -20.22 10.44 -3.58
CA TRP A 112 -19.07 10.30 -4.48
C TRP A 112 -18.91 11.48 -5.44
N THR A 113 -20.00 12.06 -5.95
CA THR A 113 -19.94 13.25 -6.79
C THR A 113 -19.35 14.45 -6.05
N SER A 114 -19.79 14.68 -4.80
CA SER A 114 -19.23 15.75 -3.95
C SER A 114 -17.76 15.46 -3.58
N SER A 115 -17.42 14.20 -3.36
CA SER A 115 -16.05 13.76 -3.10
C SER A 115 -15.10 14.05 -4.29
N LEU A 116 -15.53 13.72 -5.51
CA LEU A 116 -14.80 14.04 -6.74
C LEU A 116 -14.67 15.55 -6.95
N ARG A 117 -15.76 16.32 -6.75
CA ARG A 117 -15.72 17.78 -6.87
C ARG A 117 -14.74 18.42 -5.89
N ALA A 118 -14.70 17.93 -4.65
CA ALA A 118 -13.76 18.41 -3.63
C ALA A 118 -12.30 18.11 -4.01
N ASN A 119 -11.97 16.86 -4.36
CA ASN A 119 -10.63 16.47 -4.81
C ASN A 119 -10.65 15.10 -5.54
N PRO A 120 -10.49 15.03 -6.88
CA PRO A 120 -10.46 13.77 -7.62
C PRO A 120 -9.32 12.85 -7.21
N GLY A 121 -8.12 13.39 -6.96
CA GLY A 121 -6.99 12.62 -6.44
C GLY A 121 -7.29 12.00 -5.08
N GLY A 122 -7.95 12.77 -4.19
CA GLY A 122 -8.42 12.30 -2.89
C GLY A 122 -9.44 11.18 -3.00
N PHE A 123 -10.44 11.31 -3.89
CA PHE A 123 -11.44 10.27 -4.16
C PHE A 123 -10.79 8.97 -4.64
N LEU A 124 -9.91 9.05 -5.65
CA LEU A 124 -9.24 7.89 -6.20
C LEU A 124 -8.31 7.22 -5.17
N LEU A 125 -7.64 8.02 -4.33
CA LEU A 125 -6.81 7.50 -3.25
C LEU A 125 -7.64 6.77 -2.19
N ALA A 126 -8.78 7.32 -1.80
CA ALA A 126 -9.70 6.65 -0.86
C ALA A 126 -10.22 5.32 -1.44
N LEU A 127 -10.54 5.28 -2.73
CA LEU A 127 -10.92 4.07 -3.44
C LEU A 127 -9.78 3.04 -3.50
N TYR A 128 -8.55 3.49 -3.78
CA TYR A 128 -7.35 2.65 -3.80
C TYR A 128 -7.04 2.02 -2.43
N CYS A 129 -7.33 2.73 -1.33
CA CYS A 129 -7.11 2.21 0.02
C CYS A 129 -7.88 0.90 0.28
N ILE A 130 -9.02 0.66 -0.37
CA ILE A 130 -9.82 -0.56 -0.17
C ILE A 130 -9.03 -1.83 -0.54
N PRO A 131 -8.61 -2.05 -1.80
CA PRO A 131 -7.82 -3.23 -2.15
C PRO A 131 -6.43 -3.24 -1.50
N PHE A 132 -5.84 -2.06 -1.23
CA PHE A 132 -4.55 -1.97 -0.55
C PHE A 132 -4.59 -2.50 0.88
N VAL A 133 -5.64 -2.15 1.65
CA VAL A 133 -5.86 -2.67 3.01
C VAL A 133 -6.06 -4.18 2.97
N VAL A 134 -6.85 -4.69 2.02
CA VAL A 134 -7.08 -6.14 1.87
C VAL A 134 -5.78 -6.89 1.62
N ALA A 135 -4.95 -6.41 0.68
CA ALA A 135 -3.67 -7.04 0.37
C ALA A 135 -2.67 -6.97 1.53
N SER A 136 -2.63 -5.83 2.23
CA SER A 136 -1.74 -5.62 3.39
C SER A 136 -2.17 -6.49 4.58
N ALA A 137 -3.47 -6.56 4.87
CA ALA A 137 -4.01 -7.42 5.92
C ALA A 137 -3.80 -8.92 5.61
N TRP A 138 -3.98 -9.33 4.35
CA TRP A 138 -3.66 -10.69 3.90
C TRP A 138 -2.18 -11.01 4.10
N SER A 139 -1.28 -10.08 3.75
CA SER A 139 0.16 -10.23 3.93
C SER A 139 0.54 -10.34 5.42
N ALA A 140 -0.10 -9.54 6.29
CA ALA A 140 0.10 -9.58 7.74
C ALA A 140 -0.40 -10.90 8.37
N LYS A 141 -1.54 -11.43 7.89
CA LYS A 141 -2.16 -12.67 8.40
C LYS A 141 -1.42 -13.93 7.96
N TYR A 142 -1.10 -14.04 6.68
CA TYR A 142 -0.53 -15.26 6.10
C TYR A 142 1.00 -15.25 6.00
N GLY A 143 1.65 -14.10 6.24
CA GLY A 143 3.09 -14.00 6.12
C GLY A 143 3.58 -14.24 4.68
N ARG A 144 2.82 -13.75 3.70
CA ARG A 144 3.13 -13.92 2.28
C ARG A 144 3.25 -12.56 1.63
N VAL A 145 4.26 -12.38 0.79
CA VAL A 145 4.37 -11.21 -0.07
C VAL A 145 3.37 -11.33 -1.22
N PRO A 146 2.65 -10.26 -1.61
CA PRO A 146 1.83 -10.27 -2.81
C PRO A 146 2.67 -10.61 -4.03
N HIS A 147 2.08 -11.27 -5.03
CA HIS A 147 2.77 -11.57 -6.28
C HIS A 147 3.30 -10.28 -6.93
N LEU A 148 4.44 -10.35 -7.63
CA LEU A 148 5.10 -9.18 -8.22
C LEU A 148 4.18 -8.39 -9.17
N THR A 149 3.30 -9.08 -9.90
CA THR A 149 2.27 -8.43 -10.75
C THR A 149 1.32 -7.56 -9.93
N ILE A 150 0.86 -8.03 -8.77
CA ILE A 150 -0.05 -7.27 -7.89
C ILE A 150 0.67 -6.03 -7.35
N GLN A 151 1.92 -6.19 -6.91
CA GLN A 151 2.73 -5.07 -6.43
C GLN A 151 2.93 -4.01 -7.53
N ARG A 152 3.27 -4.44 -8.75
CA ARG A 152 3.42 -3.55 -9.91
C ARG A 152 2.13 -2.82 -10.23
N VAL A 153 0.99 -3.51 -10.27
CA VAL A 153 -0.32 -2.89 -10.50
C VAL A 153 -0.61 -1.86 -9.42
N MET A 154 -0.43 -2.20 -8.14
CA MET A 154 -0.67 -1.27 -7.03
C MET A 154 0.20 -0.01 -7.10
N VAL A 155 1.48 -0.15 -7.47
CA VAL A 155 2.38 1.00 -7.63
C VAL A 155 1.99 1.83 -8.84
N ILE A 156 1.74 1.22 -10.00
CA ILE A 156 1.33 1.93 -11.21
C ILE A 156 0.02 2.68 -10.97
N THR A 157 -0.96 2.05 -10.31
CA THR A 157 -2.21 2.71 -9.94
C THR A 157 -1.97 3.91 -9.03
N LEU A 158 -1.13 3.77 -7.99
CA LEU A 158 -0.80 4.89 -7.10
C LEU A 158 -0.12 6.05 -7.85
N LEU A 159 0.80 5.75 -8.76
CA LEU A 159 1.45 6.74 -9.61
C LEU A 159 0.44 7.41 -10.55
N ALA A 160 -0.47 6.64 -11.15
CA ALA A 160 -1.53 7.19 -11.99
C ALA A 160 -2.46 8.13 -11.21
N ILE A 161 -2.79 7.80 -9.95
CA ILE A 161 -3.57 8.67 -9.05
C ILE A 161 -2.81 9.98 -8.79
N ALA A 162 -1.51 9.90 -8.53
CA ALA A 162 -0.68 11.09 -8.36
C ALA A 162 -0.67 11.96 -9.62
N VAL A 163 -0.54 11.36 -10.80
CA VAL A 163 -0.63 12.08 -12.09
C VAL A 163 -1.99 12.75 -12.26
N VAL A 164 -3.10 12.06 -11.96
CA VAL A 164 -4.45 12.65 -12.02
C VAL A 164 -4.56 13.84 -11.07
N ALA A 165 -4.07 13.72 -9.83
CA ALA A 165 -4.11 14.81 -8.85
C ALA A 165 -3.33 16.05 -9.31
N ILE A 166 -2.18 15.85 -9.95
CA ILE A 166 -1.35 16.93 -10.48
C ILE A 166 -2.00 17.57 -11.72
N ILE A 167 -2.50 16.78 -12.66
CA ILE A 167 -3.19 17.27 -13.87
C ILE A 167 -4.42 18.11 -13.48
N ASP A 168 -5.27 17.57 -12.61
CA ASP A 168 -6.45 18.27 -12.11
C ASP A 168 -6.08 19.58 -11.39
N TRP A 169 -5.00 19.58 -10.60
CA TRP A 169 -4.48 20.78 -9.98
C TRP A 169 -4.04 21.83 -11.00
N PHE A 170 -3.28 21.44 -12.04
CA PHE A 170 -2.86 22.35 -13.11
C PHE A 170 -4.05 22.98 -13.82
N PHE A 171 -5.09 22.20 -14.13
CA PHE A 171 -6.31 22.73 -14.74
C PHE A 171 -7.00 23.75 -13.82
N ARG A 172 -7.16 23.46 -12.53
CA ARG A 172 -7.80 24.39 -11.59
C ARG A 172 -7.02 25.69 -11.40
N VAL A 173 -5.68 25.61 -11.33
CA VAL A 173 -4.82 26.80 -11.22
C VAL A 173 -4.89 27.62 -12.51
N GLY A 174 -4.85 26.97 -13.67
CA GLY A 174 -4.97 27.63 -14.98
C GLY A 174 -6.30 28.34 -15.16
N SER A 175 -7.42 27.68 -14.84
CA SER A 175 -8.76 28.27 -14.91
C SER A 175 -8.93 29.42 -13.91
N GLY A 176 -8.41 29.30 -12.68
CA GLY A 176 -8.51 30.35 -11.67
C GLY A 176 -7.77 31.63 -12.05
N LYS A 177 -6.59 31.51 -12.67
CA LYS A 177 -5.84 32.67 -13.19
C LYS A 177 -6.49 33.28 -14.43
N LEU A 178 -7.03 32.46 -15.34
CA LEU A 178 -7.71 32.93 -16.54
C LEU A 178 -9.00 33.71 -16.21
N LEU A 179 -9.80 33.23 -15.26
CA LEU A 179 -10.99 33.95 -14.77
C LEU A 179 -10.64 35.27 -14.08
N ALA A 180 -9.54 35.33 -13.32
CA ALA A 180 -9.07 36.57 -12.70
C ALA A 180 -8.53 37.59 -13.72
N LEU A 181 -8.08 37.15 -14.89
CA LEU A 181 -7.58 38.01 -15.98
C LEU A 181 -8.70 38.49 -16.93
N ILE A 182 -9.80 37.75 -17.05
CA ILE A 182 -10.95 38.12 -17.89
C ILE A 182 -11.99 38.94 -17.11
N GLY A 183 -12.02 38.82 -15.78
CA GLY A 183 -12.93 39.55 -14.89
C GLY A 183 -12.37 40.84 -14.28
N ALA A 184 -11.21 41.31 -14.75
CA ALA A 184 -10.59 42.59 -14.40
C ALA A 184 -10.53 43.50 -15.64
#